data_AF-A0AA36J838-F1
#
_entry.id   AF-A0AA36J838-F1
#
_cell.length_a   1.000
_cell.length_b   1.000
_cell.length_c   1.000
_cell.angle_alpha   90.00
_cell.angle_beta   90.00
_cell.angle_gamma   90.00
#
_symmetry.space_group_name_H-M   'P 1'
#
loop_
_entity.id
_entity.type
_entity.pdbx_description
1 polymer ?
#
loop_
_entity_poly.entity_id
_entity_poly.type
_entity_poly.pdbx_seq_one_letter_code
_entity_poly.pdbx_strand_id
1 'polypeptide(L)'
;MDVTARRAARILLGAASVTLQGCDVPTHAVGHWQTLESYLETYQAAAPGQAATLNGCSLDSPRYLQCNGHGVCTSWLKDPNSDNATEVASSLKFCQCEEEWADPNCQTPRKSQQIAFLLSMFGGFLGLDQLYLGFFFPYGLLKLLTLGGAGLWWIYDLVRIGSSPVATAANFQVAENVPHWAFVLSSTAFFVALAFVYSAWSIQRHRVQKQREVMMLQAESASLESQRHFSGYGSTLG
;
A
#
# COMPACT_ATOMS: atom_id res chain seq x y z
N MET A 1 47.29 24.56 -5.63
CA MET A 1 46.57 24.10 -4.41
C MET A 1 47.34 24.54 -3.18
N ASP A 2 46.84 25.58 -2.53
CA ASP A 2 47.51 26.36 -1.49
C ASP A 2 47.91 25.55 -0.24
N VAL A 3 49.05 25.92 0.33
CA VAL A 3 49.61 25.31 1.55
C VAL A 3 48.66 25.49 2.75
N THR A 4 47.89 26.58 2.76
CA THR A 4 46.85 26.86 3.76
C THR A 4 45.68 25.87 3.67
N ALA A 5 45.24 25.50 2.47
CA ALA A 5 44.18 24.51 2.27
C ALA A 5 44.57 23.12 2.77
N ARG A 6 45.85 22.71 2.59
CA ARG A 6 46.34 21.42 3.10
C ARG A 6 46.46 21.38 4.62
N ARG A 7 46.79 22.51 5.26
CA ARG A 7 46.84 22.63 6.73
C ARG A 7 45.44 22.59 7.34
N ALA A 8 44.48 23.31 6.74
CA ALA A 8 43.08 23.26 7.16
C ALA A 8 42.48 21.85 7.02
N ALA A 9 42.75 21.16 5.91
CA ALA A 9 42.28 19.79 5.70
C ALA A 9 42.83 18.80 6.75
N ARG A 10 44.11 18.94 7.14
CA ARG A 10 44.73 18.08 8.18
C ARG A 10 44.17 18.35 9.57
N ILE A 11 43.87 19.61 9.89
CA ILE A 11 43.24 19.99 11.16
C ILE A 11 41.80 19.46 11.22
N LEU A 12 41.04 19.56 10.13
CA LEU A 12 39.68 19.03 10.03
C LEU A 12 39.64 17.50 10.13
N LEU A 13 40.57 16.79 9.48
CA LEU A 13 40.70 15.33 9.59
C LEU A 13 41.07 14.90 11.02
N GLY A 14 41.98 15.63 11.67
CA GLY A 14 42.34 15.40 13.07
C GLY A 14 41.14 15.59 14.00
N ALA A 15 40.41 16.71 13.86
CA ALA A 15 39.22 16.99 14.66
C ALA A 15 38.11 15.94 14.47
N ALA A 16 37.86 15.51 13.23
CA ALA A 16 36.86 14.48 12.92
C ALA A 16 37.21 13.11 13.53
N SER A 17 38.50 12.78 13.65
CA SER A 17 38.94 11.53 14.28
C SER A 17 38.79 11.52 15.81
N VAL A 18 38.89 12.70 16.46
CA VAL A 18 38.76 12.83 17.92
C VAL A 18 37.28 12.88 18.36
N THR A 19 36.37 13.31 17.49
CA THR A 19 34.92 13.25 17.74
C THR A 19 34.34 11.83 17.65
N LEU A 20 35.15 10.83 17.27
CA LEU A 20 34.78 9.41 17.19
C LEU A 20 35.18 8.62 18.46
N GLN A 21 35.20 9.26 19.63
CA GLN A 21 35.36 8.53 20.88
C GLN A 21 34.11 7.69 21.16
N GLY A 22 34.33 6.39 21.38
CA GLY A 22 33.32 5.34 21.40
C GLY A 22 32.15 5.61 22.33
N CYS A 23 30.95 5.27 21.84
CA CYS A 23 29.73 5.36 22.61
C CYS A 23 29.74 4.35 23.75
N ASP A 24 29.48 4.80 24.97
CA ASP A 24 29.08 3.93 26.08
C ASP A 24 27.73 3.32 25.70
N VAL A 25 27.74 2.08 25.25
CA VAL A 25 26.52 1.39 24.81
C VAL A 25 25.83 0.89 26.07
N PRO A 26 24.63 1.39 26.41
CA PRO A 26 23.90 0.93 27.58
C PRO A 26 23.70 -0.57 27.49
N THR A 27 24.29 -1.30 28.43
CA THR A 27 24.14 -2.75 28.53
C THR A 27 22.89 -3.06 29.34
N HIS A 28 22.06 -3.96 28.84
CA HIS A 28 20.87 -4.44 29.53
C HIS A 28 21.15 -5.82 30.14
N ALA A 29 20.64 -6.05 31.36
CA ALA A 29 20.83 -7.32 32.07
C ALA A 29 20.04 -8.48 31.43
N VAL A 30 18.93 -8.18 30.76
CA VAL A 30 18.09 -9.12 30.01
C VAL A 30 17.98 -8.63 28.58
N GLY A 31 18.06 -9.55 27.62
CA GLY A 31 17.91 -9.20 26.20
C GLY A 31 16.58 -8.49 25.95
N HIS A 32 16.57 -7.44 25.14
CA HIS A 32 15.36 -6.67 24.81
C HIS A 32 14.16 -7.53 24.35
N TRP A 33 14.40 -8.70 23.77
CA TRP A 33 13.34 -9.64 23.39
C TRP A 33 12.57 -10.22 24.58
N GLN A 34 13.17 -10.30 25.78
CA GLN A 34 12.50 -10.76 27.01
C GLN A 34 11.65 -9.67 27.65
N THR A 35 11.94 -8.40 27.35
CA THR A 35 11.16 -7.27 27.88
C THR A 35 9.91 -6.97 27.05
N LEU A 36 9.80 -7.55 25.86
CA LEU A 36 8.62 -7.47 25.01
C LEU A 36 7.64 -8.57 25.40
N GLU A 37 6.34 -8.26 25.42
CA GLU A 37 5.30 -9.28 25.59
C GLU A 37 5.46 -10.38 24.54
N SER A 38 5.41 -11.63 24.99
CA SER A 38 5.54 -12.77 24.08
C SER A 38 4.23 -13.01 23.34
N TYR A 39 4.32 -13.49 22.10
CA TYR A 39 3.15 -13.91 21.32
C TYR A 39 2.23 -14.86 22.10
N LEU A 40 2.81 -15.71 22.95
CA LEU A 40 2.07 -16.70 23.74
C LEU A 40 1.21 -16.06 24.84
N GLU A 41 1.63 -14.91 25.36
CA GLU A 41 0.90 -14.15 26.36
C GLU A 41 -0.14 -13.24 25.71
N THR A 42 0.19 -12.60 24.58
CA THR A 42 -0.73 -11.72 23.84
C THR A 42 -1.95 -12.46 23.30
N TYR A 43 -1.77 -13.70 22.82
CA TYR A 43 -2.83 -14.51 22.18
C TYR A 43 -3.29 -15.70 23.02
N GLN A 44 -3.19 -15.61 24.34
CA GLN A 44 -3.77 -16.63 25.23
C GLN A 44 -5.31 -16.59 25.18
N ALA A 45 -5.94 -17.76 25.14
CA ALA A 45 -7.39 -17.91 25.20
C ALA A 45 -7.83 -18.09 26.66
N ALA A 46 -8.78 -17.28 27.13
CA ALA A 46 -9.42 -17.47 28.44
C ALA A 46 -10.93 -17.66 28.26
N ALA A 47 -11.45 -18.79 28.71
CA ALA A 47 -12.89 -18.98 28.83
C ALA A 47 -13.38 -18.39 30.18
N PRO A 48 -14.67 -17.99 30.29
CA PRO A 48 -15.21 -17.44 31.53
C PRO A 48 -15.02 -18.42 32.69
N GLY A 49 -14.26 -18.02 33.72
CA GLY A 49 -14.01 -18.85 34.90
C GLY A 49 -12.92 -19.91 34.75
N GLN A 50 -12.18 -19.95 33.62
CA GLN A 50 -11.04 -20.84 33.42
C GLN A 50 -9.74 -20.04 33.28
N ALA A 51 -8.62 -20.69 33.61
CA ALA A 51 -7.29 -20.10 33.41
C ALA A 51 -7.01 -19.89 31.92
N ALA A 52 -6.19 -18.89 31.60
CA ALA A 52 -5.76 -18.66 30.24
C ALA A 52 -4.91 -19.85 29.73
N THR A 53 -5.19 -20.29 28.51
CA THR A 53 -4.49 -21.40 27.84
C THR A 53 -4.00 -20.94 26.46
N LEU A 54 -2.90 -21.51 25.98
CA LEU A 54 -2.38 -21.17 24.65
C LEU A 54 -3.34 -21.54 23.51
N ASN A 55 -4.07 -22.64 23.66
CA ASN A 55 -4.91 -23.19 22.60
C ASN A 55 -6.38 -23.10 23.01
N GLY A 56 -7.12 -22.15 22.43
CA GLY A 56 -8.55 -22.00 22.68
C GLY A 56 -9.38 -23.25 22.40
N CYS A 57 -8.96 -24.11 21.47
CA CYS A 57 -9.64 -25.36 21.13
C CYS A 57 -9.36 -26.52 22.09
N SER A 58 -8.50 -26.32 23.09
CA SER A 58 -8.30 -27.27 24.19
C SER A 58 -9.31 -27.09 25.32
N LEU A 59 -9.97 -25.94 25.36
CA LEU A 59 -11.04 -25.63 26.31
C LEU A 59 -12.36 -26.22 25.81
N ASP A 60 -13.05 -26.97 26.67
CA ASP A 60 -14.36 -27.53 26.37
C ASP A 60 -15.42 -26.42 26.44
N SER A 61 -15.57 -25.69 25.33
CA SER A 61 -16.48 -24.56 25.16
C SER A 61 -17.58 -24.88 24.15
N PRO A 62 -18.80 -24.37 24.34
CA PRO A 62 -19.90 -24.61 23.42
C PRO A 62 -19.59 -23.98 22.05
N ARG A 63 -20.14 -24.57 20.98
CA ARG A 63 -19.78 -24.24 19.59
C ARG A 63 -19.88 -22.75 19.23
N TYR A 64 -20.82 -22.02 19.82
CA TYR A 64 -20.99 -20.58 19.57
C TYR A 64 -19.93 -19.69 20.25
N LEU A 65 -19.18 -20.24 21.21
CA LEU A 65 -18.13 -19.54 21.95
C LEU A 65 -16.72 -20.02 21.55
N GLN A 66 -16.62 -21.10 20.78
CA GLN A 66 -15.35 -21.60 20.24
C GLN A 66 -14.71 -20.51 19.37
N CYS A 67 -13.41 -20.28 19.56
CA CYS A 67 -12.66 -19.29 18.78
C CYS A 67 -13.31 -17.89 18.80
N ASN A 68 -13.73 -17.44 19.99
CA ASN A 68 -14.47 -16.18 20.19
C ASN A 68 -15.77 -16.05 19.38
N GLY A 69 -16.32 -17.17 18.90
CA GLY A 69 -17.52 -17.19 18.06
C GLY A 69 -17.28 -16.86 16.59
N HIS A 70 -16.02 -16.75 16.16
CA HIS A 70 -15.61 -16.36 14.81
C HIS A 70 -14.83 -17.45 14.07
N GLY A 71 -15.02 -18.71 14.47
CA GLY A 71 -14.32 -19.83 13.87
C GLY A 71 -14.76 -21.18 14.40
N VAL A 72 -14.15 -22.23 13.86
CA VAL A 72 -14.41 -23.62 14.24
C VAL A 72 -13.11 -24.33 14.56
N CYS A 73 -13.12 -25.17 15.60
CA CYS A 73 -11.97 -25.97 15.95
C CYS A 73 -11.80 -27.14 14.98
N THR A 74 -10.68 -27.18 14.26
CA THR A 74 -10.35 -28.22 13.27
C THR A 74 -9.06 -28.93 13.65
N SER A 75 -8.95 -30.21 13.27
CA SER A 75 -7.73 -30.98 13.52
C SER A 75 -6.59 -30.52 12.62
N TRP A 76 -5.39 -30.35 13.19
CA TRP A 76 -4.19 -29.98 12.45
C TRP A 76 -3.76 -31.04 11.44
N LEU A 77 -3.71 -32.29 11.90
CA LEU A 77 -3.53 -33.45 11.02
C LEU A 77 -4.91 -33.86 10.49
N LYS A 78 -5.11 -33.68 9.18
CA LYS A 78 -6.10 -34.43 8.42
C LYS A 78 -5.37 -35.62 7.83
N ASP A 79 -5.42 -36.76 8.50
CA ASP A 79 -4.99 -38.01 7.87
C ASP A 79 -6.00 -38.35 6.76
N PRO A 80 -5.57 -38.44 5.48
CA PRO A 80 -6.50 -38.79 4.40
C PRO A 80 -6.91 -40.26 4.40
N ASN A 81 -6.26 -41.12 5.21
CA ASN A 81 -6.37 -42.58 5.15
C ASN A 81 -6.48 -43.30 6.52
N SER A 82 -6.71 -42.60 7.65
CA SER A 82 -6.75 -43.29 8.96
C SER A 82 -8.19 -43.51 9.45
N ASP A 83 -8.72 -44.70 9.15
CA ASP A 83 -9.95 -45.23 9.77
C ASP A 83 -9.72 -45.72 11.21
N ASN A 84 -8.46 -45.77 11.67
CA ASN A 84 -8.08 -46.12 13.04
C ASN A 84 -6.95 -45.19 13.50
N ALA A 85 -7.32 -44.03 14.04
CA ALA A 85 -6.41 -43.15 14.75
C ALA A 85 -5.95 -43.83 16.05
N THR A 86 -4.77 -44.45 16.06
CA THR A 86 -4.15 -44.93 17.29
C THR A 86 -3.85 -43.74 18.21
N GLU A 87 -4.45 -43.79 19.39
CA GLU A 87 -4.62 -42.83 20.51
C GLU A 87 -3.40 -42.06 21.06
N VAL A 88 -2.28 -41.88 20.34
CA VAL A 88 -1.09 -41.19 20.89
C VAL A 88 -0.90 -39.76 20.36
N ALA A 89 -1.66 -39.36 19.34
CA ALA A 89 -1.81 -37.96 18.95
C ALA A 89 -3.28 -37.59 19.03
N SER A 90 -3.77 -37.32 20.25
CA SER A 90 -5.01 -36.57 20.46
C SER A 90 -5.00 -35.36 19.51
N SER A 91 -5.79 -35.44 18.44
CA SER A 91 -5.83 -34.48 17.33
C SER A 91 -5.63 -33.07 17.85
N LEU A 92 -4.43 -32.50 17.66
CA LEU A 92 -4.17 -31.12 18.03
C LEU A 92 -5.14 -30.25 17.24
N LYS A 93 -6.14 -29.67 17.91
CA LYS A 93 -7.17 -28.84 17.27
C LYS A 93 -6.73 -27.39 17.32
N PHE A 94 -6.89 -26.67 16.22
CA PHE A 94 -6.67 -25.24 16.16
C PHE A 94 -7.94 -24.54 15.65
N CYS A 95 -8.06 -23.26 15.96
CA CYS A 95 -9.12 -22.44 15.41
C CYS A 95 -8.89 -22.21 13.91
N GLN A 96 -9.85 -22.64 13.10
CA GLN A 96 -10.00 -22.19 11.74
C GLN A 96 -10.95 -20.98 11.76
N CYS A 97 -10.39 -19.79 11.60
CA CYS A 97 -11.14 -18.53 11.61
C CYS A 97 -11.94 -18.33 10.33
N GLU A 98 -13.00 -17.54 10.45
CA GLU A 98 -13.71 -16.95 9.32
C GLU A 98 -12.81 -15.94 8.56
N GLU A 99 -13.16 -15.64 7.31
CA GLU A 99 -12.34 -14.82 6.40
C GLU A 99 -12.02 -13.43 6.96
N GLU A 100 -12.93 -12.84 7.73
CA GLU A 100 -12.82 -11.49 8.31
C GLU A 100 -12.10 -11.45 9.67
N TRP A 101 -11.58 -12.58 10.18
CA TRP A 101 -10.92 -12.65 11.49
C TRP A 101 -9.54 -13.31 11.40
N ALA A 102 -8.63 -12.86 12.28
CA ALA A 102 -7.26 -13.36 12.41
C ALA A 102 -6.94 -13.67 13.89
N ASP A 103 -5.71 -14.12 14.14
CA ASP A 103 -5.17 -14.67 15.41
C ASP A 103 -5.42 -16.16 15.62
N PRO A 104 -4.62 -16.80 16.50
CA PRO A 104 -4.88 -18.18 16.97
C PRO A 104 -6.27 -18.42 17.54
N ASN A 105 -6.95 -17.37 18.00
CA ASN A 105 -8.28 -17.46 18.63
C ASN A 105 -9.35 -16.63 17.91
N CYS A 106 -9.08 -16.16 16.68
CA CYS A 106 -10.05 -15.40 15.88
C CYS A 106 -10.60 -14.13 16.59
N GLN A 107 -9.71 -13.38 17.26
CA GLN A 107 -10.09 -12.21 18.06
C GLN A 107 -9.87 -10.89 17.31
N THR A 108 -8.87 -10.80 16.44
CA THR A 108 -8.61 -9.57 15.69
C THR A 108 -9.42 -9.55 14.39
N PRO A 109 -10.19 -8.47 14.14
CA PRO A 109 -10.87 -8.30 12.87
C PRO A 109 -9.85 -7.93 11.77
N ARG A 110 -9.90 -8.65 10.65
CA ARG A 110 -9.11 -8.38 9.44
C ARG A 110 -9.69 -7.20 8.67
N LYS A 111 -8.83 -6.58 7.87
CA LYS A 111 -9.24 -5.59 6.88
C LYS A 111 -9.54 -6.29 5.55
N SER A 112 -10.53 -5.80 4.81
CA SER A 112 -10.93 -6.37 3.53
C SER A 112 -9.95 -5.98 2.42
N GLN A 113 -9.44 -6.98 1.68
CA GLN A 113 -8.57 -6.75 0.53
C GLN A 113 -9.28 -6.05 -0.61
N GLN A 114 -10.59 -6.32 -0.82
CA GLN A 114 -11.38 -5.66 -1.86
C GLN A 114 -11.43 -4.15 -1.66
N ILE A 115 -11.66 -3.70 -0.43
CA ILE A 115 -11.70 -2.28 -0.08
C ILE A 115 -10.31 -1.65 -0.29
N ALA A 116 -9.25 -2.31 0.19
CA ALA A 116 -7.88 -1.86 -0.04
C ALA A 116 -7.55 -1.72 -1.53
N PHE A 117 -7.98 -2.69 -2.35
CA PHE A 117 -7.76 -2.70 -3.79
C PHE A 117 -8.51 -1.57 -4.51
N LEU A 118 -9.78 -1.34 -4.19
CA LEU A 118 -10.56 -0.23 -4.75
C LEU A 118 -9.98 1.13 -4.35
N LEU A 119 -9.54 1.28 -3.09
CA LEU A 119 -8.83 2.46 -2.63
C LEU A 119 -7.51 2.67 -3.37
N SER A 120 -6.78 1.60 -3.71
CA SER A 120 -5.56 1.69 -4.50
C SER A 120 -5.86 2.10 -5.95
N MET A 121 -6.90 1.54 -6.57
CA MET A 121 -7.28 1.84 -7.95
C MET A 121 -7.71 3.30 -8.15
N PHE A 122 -8.58 3.83 -7.29
CA PHE A 122 -9.13 5.18 -7.44
C PHE A 122 -8.39 6.24 -6.62
N GLY A 123 -7.89 5.88 -5.45
CA GLY A 123 -7.26 6.77 -4.48
C GLY A 123 -5.77 6.53 -4.25
N GLY A 124 -5.14 5.63 -5.01
CA GLY A 124 -3.75 5.26 -4.76
C GLY A 124 -2.74 6.35 -5.13
N PHE A 125 -3.09 7.31 -6.01
CA PHE A 125 -2.27 8.52 -6.22
C PHE A 125 -2.14 9.38 -4.95
N LEU A 126 -3.14 9.31 -4.07
CA LEU A 126 -3.14 9.97 -2.76
C LEU A 126 -2.64 9.03 -1.64
N GLY A 127 -2.38 7.75 -1.94
CA GLY A 127 -1.96 6.75 -0.95
C GLY A 127 -3.06 6.30 0.02
N LEU A 128 -4.35 6.41 -0.35
CA LEU A 128 -5.48 6.03 0.52
C LEU A 128 -5.47 4.56 0.93
N ASP A 129 -4.92 3.69 0.07
CA ASP A 129 -4.73 2.27 0.33
C ASP A 129 -3.75 2.00 1.48
N GLN A 130 -2.62 2.72 1.53
CA GLN A 130 -1.66 2.62 2.63
C GLN A 130 -2.21 3.18 3.94
N LEU A 131 -3.03 4.24 3.86
CA LEU A 131 -3.73 4.78 5.03
C LEU A 131 -4.73 3.75 5.60
N TYR A 132 -5.47 3.05 4.73
CA TYR A 132 -6.40 1.99 5.13
C TYR A 132 -5.69 0.79 5.79
N LEU A 133 -4.52 0.40 5.28
CA LEU A 133 -3.70 -0.68 5.84
C LEU A 133 -2.99 -0.29 7.16
N GLY A 134 -3.06 0.98 7.57
CA GLY A 134 -2.45 1.50 8.79
C GLY A 134 -1.00 1.97 8.64
N PHE A 135 -0.45 1.99 7.41
CA PHE A 135 0.90 2.46 7.14
C PHE A 135 0.94 3.99 7.01
N PHE A 136 0.60 4.69 8.10
CA PHE A 136 0.48 6.15 8.13
C PHE A 136 1.84 6.86 7.93
N PHE A 137 2.84 6.50 8.73
CA PHE A 137 4.22 6.98 8.63
C PHE A 137 5.18 5.79 8.49
N PRO A 138 6.13 5.76 7.53
CA PRO A 138 6.51 6.82 6.58
C PRO A 138 5.81 6.77 5.21
N TYR A 139 5.22 5.64 4.81
CA TYR A 139 4.80 5.40 3.43
C TYR A 139 3.60 6.25 2.98
N GLY A 140 2.58 6.42 3.84
CA GLY A 140 1.40 7.23 3.53
C GLY A 140 1.72 8.72 3.34
N LEU A 141 2.44 9.33 4.29
CA LEU A 141 2.82 10.74 4.17
C LEU A 141 3.80 10.98 3.01
N LEU A 142 4.78 10.10 2.80
CA LEU A 142 5.74 10.26 1.71
C LEU A 142 5.05 10.18 0.34
N LYS A 143 4.02 9.33 0.20
CA LYS A 143 3.17 9.27 -1.01
C LYS A 143 2.44 10.58 -1.28
N LEU A 144 1.84 11.16 -0.23
CA LEU A 144 1.15 12.44 -0.34
C LEU A 144 2.09 13.58 -0.74
N LEU A 145 3.28 13.66 -0.13
CA LEU A 145 4.26 14.71 -0.42
C LEU A 145 4.90 14.57 -1.80
N THR A 146 5.04 13.35 -2.32
CA THR A 146 5.63 13.07 -3.63
C THR A 146 4.61 13.01 -4.76
N LEU A 147 3.33 13.31 -4.50
CA LEU A 147 2.21 13.12 -5.45
C LEU A 147 2.23 11.71 -6.08
N GLY A 148 2.55 10.69 -5.28
CA GLY A 148 2.63 9.30 -5.74
C GLY A 148 3.84 8.98 -6.63
N GLY A 149 4.92 9.78 -6.60
CA GLY A 149 6.21 9.46 -7.20
C GLY A 149 6.20 9.30 -8.73
N ALA A 150 5.36 10.07 -9.42
CA ALA A 150 5.08 9.96 -10.88
C ALA A 150 4.29 8.70 -11.29
N GLY A 151 3.55 8.07 -10.37
CA GLY A 151 2.65 6.95 -10.67
C GLY A 151 3.30 5.56 -10.58
N LEU A 152 4.62 5.46 -10.44
CA LEU A 152 5.31 4.18 -10.24
C LEU A 152 4.93 3.53 -8.90
N TRP A 153 4.86 4.32 -7.84
CA TRP A 153 4.47 3.83 -6.51
C TRP A 153 3.02 3.34 -6.52
N TRP A 154 2.15 4.08 -7.20
CA TRP A 154 0.75 3.70 -7.38
C TRP A 154 0.60 2.36 -8.11
N ILE A 155 1.31 2.15 -9.23
CA ILE A 155 1.28 0.87 -9.97
C ILE A 155 1.82 -0.28 -9.10
N TYR A 156 2.89 -0.03 -8.35
CA TYR A 156 3.44 -1.03 -7.43
C TYR A 156 2.42 -1.47 -6.38
N ASP A 157 1.71 -0.54 -5.76
CA ASP A 157 0.68 -0.90 -4.76
C ASP A 157 -0.49 -1.64 -5.39
N LEU A 158 -0.95 -1.19 -6.57
CA LEU A 158 -2.04 -1.82 -7.30
C LEU A 158 -1.76 -3.31 -7.55
N VAL A 159 -0.55 -3.63 -8.01
CA VAL A 159 -0.11 -5.01 -8.24
C VAL A 159 0.07 -5.76 -6.93
N ARG A 160 0.71 -5.14 -5.93
CA ARG A 160 0.98 -5.77 -4.63
C ARG A 160 -0.30 -6.15 -3.89
N ILE A 161 -1.30 -5.26 -3.85
CA ILE A 161 -2.58 -5.50 -3.15
C ILE A 161 -3.50 -6.41 -3.97
N GLY A 162 -3.46 -6.31 -5.30
CA GLY A 162 -4.32 -7.11 -6.17
C GLY A 162 -3.86 -8.55 -6.37
N SER A 163 -2.56 -8.83 -6.29
CA SER A 163 -2.00 -10.17 -6.55
C SER A 163 -1.98 -11.09 -5.34
N SER A 164 -1.94 -10.55 -4.11
CA SER A 164 -1.78 -11.32 -2.88
C SER A 164 -2.38 -10.58 -1.69
N PRO A 165 -2.90 -11.29 -0.68
CA PRO A 165 -3.25 -10.66 0.59
C PRO A 165 -1.99 -10.04 1.22
N VAL A 166 -2.03 -8.73 1.45
CA VAL A 166 -0.96 -7.94 2.04
C VAL A 166 -1.05 -7.89 3.57
N ALA A 167 0.09 -7.77 4.23
CA ALA A 167 0.14 -7.50 5.67
C ALA A 167 -0.27 -6.05 5.97
N THR A 168 -0.99 -5.87 7.08
CA THR A 168 -1.36 -4.59 7.68
C THR A 168 -0.32 -4.14 8.71
N ALA A 169 -0.43 -2.91 9.21
CA ALA A 169 0.43 -2.42 10.31
C ALA A 169 0.31 -3.26 11.60
N ALA A 170 -0.78 -4.01 11.77
CA ALA A 170 -1.00 -4.91 12.89
C ALA A 170 -0.36 -6.31 12.71
N ASN A 171 0.48 -6.50 11.68
CA ASN A 171 1.13 -7.78 11.32
C ASN A 171 0.18 -8.91 10.88
N PHE A 172 -1.09 -8.60 10.61
CA PHE A 172 -2.05 -9.54 10.04
C PHE A 172 -2.27 -9.31 8.56
N GLN A 173 -2.46 -10.40 7.82
CA GLN A 173 -2.84 -10.34 6.40
C GLN A 173 -4.30 -9.88 6.25
N VAL A 174 -4.59 -9.12 5.19
CA VAL A 174 -5.97 -8.75 4.81
C VAL A 174 -6.79 -9.98 4.40
N ALA A 175 -8.11 -9.93 4.56
CA ALA A 175 -9.03 -11.00 4.16
C ALA A 175 -8.96 -11.23 2.63
N GLU A 176 -8.82 -12.49 2.20
CA GLU A 176 -8.64 -12.88 0.79
C GLU A 176 -9.98 -12.86 0.03
N ASN A 177 -10.55 -11.66 -0.12
CA ASN A 177 -11.88 -11.50 -0.71
C ASN A 177 -11.79 -11.21 -2.21
N VAL A 178 -10.60 -11.00 -2.79
CA VAL A 178 -10.43 -10.64 -4.20
C VAL A 178 -9.95 -11.86 -4.99
N PRO A 179 -10.80 -12.51 -5.81
CA PRO A 179 -10.34 -13.58 -6.66
C PRO A 179 -9.46 -13.02 -7.79
N HIS A 180 -8.45 -13.77 -8.20
CA HIS A 180 -7.44 -13.32 -9.17
C HIS A 180 -8.04 -12.83 -10.50
N TRP A 181 -9.09 -13.49 -11.01
CA TRP A 181 -9.75 -13.08 -12.24
C TRP A 181 -10.40 -11.68 -12.11
N ALA A 182 -10.96 -11.35 -10.95
CA ALA A 182 -11.60 -10.06 -10.71
C ALA A 182 -10.56 -8.94 -10.67
N PHE A 183 -9.41 -9.18 -10.05
CA PHE A 183 -8.26 -8.28 -10.10
C PHE A 183 -7.80 -8.02 -11.56
N VAL A 184 -7.61 -9.07 -12.36
CA VAL A 184 -7.13 -8.93 -13.75
C VAL A 184 -8.14 -8.18 -14.61
N LEU A 185 -9.42 -8.54 -14.58
CA LEU A 185 -10.44 -7.88 -15.39
C LEU A 185 -10.65 -6.42 -14.98
N SER A 186 -10.69 -6.13 -13.68
CA SER A 186 -10.89 -4.76 -13.19
C SER A 186 -9.72 -3.85 -13.52
N SER A 187 -8.47 -4.30 -13.28
CA SER A 187 -7.27 -3.52 -13.58
C SER A 187 -7.11 -3.27 -15.10
N THR A 188 -7.29 -4.29 -15.93
CA THR A 188 -7.20 -4.15 -17.39
C THR A 188 -8.28 -3.21 -17.94
N ALA A 189 -9.53 -3.36 -17.50
CA ALA A 189 -10.62 -2.47 -17.89
C ALA A 189 -10.34 -1.01 -17.49
N PHE A 190 -9.81 -0.80 -16.29
CA PHE A 190 -9.45 0.53 -15.81
C PHE A 190 -8.36 1.20 -16.66
N PHE A 191 -7.28 0.50 -16.99
CA PHE A 191 -6.22 1.05 -17.86
C PHE A 191 -6.69 1.31 -19.28
N VAL A 192 -7.56 0.45 -19.83
CA VAL A 192 -8.18 0.68 -21.15
C VAL A 192 -9.07 1.94 -21.13
N ALA A 193 -9.87 2.12 -20.07
CA ALA A 193 -10.70 3.31 -19.91
C ALA A 193 -9.85 4.58 -19.78
N LEU A 194 -8.77 4.56 -19.00
CA LEU A 194 -7.84 5.67 -18.89
C LEU A 194 -7.15 6.00 -20.22
N ALA A 195 -6.71 4.99 -20.96
CA ALA A 195 -6.11 5.17 -22.28
C ALA A 195 -7.10 5.79 -23.27
N PHE A 196 -8.36 5.35 -23.25
CA PHE A 196 -9.42 5.92 -24.07
C PHE A 196 -9.66 7.39 -23.73
N VAL A 197 -9.82 7.73 -22.45
CA VAL A 197 -10.00 9.12 -21.99
C VAL A 197 -8.81 10.00 -22.36
N TYR A 198 -7.58 9.51 -22.15
CA TYR A 198 -6.36 10.22 -22.52
C TYR A 198 -6.29 10.47 -24.04
N SER A 199 -6.64 9.47 -24.85
CA SER A 199 -6.67 9.60 -26.31
C SER A 199 -7.71 10.62 -26.77
N ALA A 200 -8.92 10.61 -26.19
CA ALA A 200 -9.97 11.55 -26.50
C ALA A 200 -9.57 12.98 -26.11
N TRP A 201 -8.98 13.16 -24.92
CA TRP A 201 -8.48 14.43 -24.45
C TRP A 201 -7.35 14.97 -25.33
N SER A 202 -6.41 14.11 -25.73
CA SER A 202 -5.32 14.46 -26.64
C SER A 202 -5.85 14.92 -28.01
N ILE A 203 -6.79 14.18 -28.59
CA ILE A 203 -7.42 14.54 -29.86
C ILE A 203 -8.16 15.88 -29.75
N GLN A 204 -8.92 16.10 -28.67
CA GLN A 204 -9.63 17.37 -28.47
C GLN A 204 -8.66 18.54 -28.32
N ARG A 205 -7.60 18.37 -27.52
CA ARG A 205 -6.58 19.40 -27.33
C ARG A 205 -5.90 19.75 -28.66
N HIS A 206 -5.54 18.74 -29.46
CA HIS A 206 -4.97 18.94 -30.79
C HIS A 206 -5.95 19.62 -31.76
N ARG A 207 -7.23 19.23 -31.74
CA ARG A 207 -8.27 19.86 -32.57
C ARG A 207 -8.44 21.35 -32.21
N VAL A 208 -8.50 21.68 -30.91
CA VAL A 208 -8.63 23.07 -30.44
C VAL A 208 -7.39 23.88 -30.80
N GLN A 209 -6.19 23.33 -30.68
CA GLN A 209 -4.95 24.01 -31.09
C GLN A 209 -4.94 24.31 -32.59
N LYS A 210 -5.27 23.32 -33.44
CA LYS A 210 -5.33 23.53 -34.90
C LYS A 210 -6.41 24.54 -35.30
N GLN A 211 -7.58 24.53 -34.65
CA GLN A 211 -8.62 25.52 -34.90
C GLN A 211 -8.16 26.94 -34.56
N ARG A 212 -7.39 27.11 -33.48
CA ARG A 212 -6.80 28.40 -33.10
C ARG A 212 -5.78 28.88 -34.14
N GLU A 213 -4.91 27.99 -34.64
CA GLU A 213 -3.95 28.32 -35.70
C GLU A 213 -4.65 28.79 -36.99
N VAL A 214 -5.69 28.09 -37.45
CA VAL A 214 -6.45 28.47 -38.65
C VAL A 214 -7.15 29.81 -38.49
N MET A 215 -7.75 30.07 -37.32
CA MET A 215 -8.41 31.35 -37.03
C MET A 215 -7.42 32.52 -37.02
N MET A 216 -6.20 32.32 -36.51
CA MET A 216 -5.15 33.34 -36.55
C MET A 216 -4.69 33.65 -37.98
N LEU A 217 -4.50 32.63 -38.82
CA LEU A 217 -4.15 32.81 -40.24
C LEU A 217 -5.23 33.55 -41.02
N GLN A 218 -6.51 33.26 -40.75
CA GLN A 218 -7.63 33.98 -41.36
C GLN A 218 -7.65 35.45 -40.94
N ALA A 219 -7.43 35.74 -39.65
CA ALA A 219 -7.36 37.12 -39.15
C ALA A 219 -6.19 37.90 -39.76
N GLU A 220 -5.02 37.27 -39.93
CA GLU A 220 -3.86 37.86 -40.61
C GLU A 220 -4.13 38.12 -42.09
N SER A 221 -4.75 37.16 -42.81
CA SER A 221 -5.11 37.36 -44.21
C SER A 221 -6.10 38.52 -44.41
N ALA A 222 -7.09 38.65 -43.52
CA ALA A 222 -8.09 39.73 -43.55
C ALA A 222 -7.45 41.10 -43.23
N SER A 223 -6.50 41.17 -42.30
CA SER A 223 -5.80 42.42 -41.99
C SER A 223 -4.93 42.88 -43.17
N LEU A 224 -4.21 41.97 -43.82
CA LEU A 224 -3.41 42.25 -45.03
C LEU A 224 -4.28 42.72 -46.21
N GLU A 225 -5.47 42.15 -46.39
CA GLU A 225 -6.44 42.62 -47.39
C GLU A 225 -6.93 44.05 -47.10
N SER A 226 -7.26 44.36 -45.85
CA SER A 226 -7.67 45.72 -45.45
C SER A 226 -6.57 46.76 -45.70
N GLN A 227 -5.30 46.41 -45.42
CA GLN A 227 -4.15 47.28 -45.67
C GLN A 227 -3.93 47.54 -47.16
N ARG A 228 -4.05 46.51 -48.00
CA ARG A 228 -3.96 46.65 -49.47
C ARG A 228 -5.05 47.58 -50.01
N HIS A 229 -6.29 47.44 -49.53
CA HIS A 229 -7.37 48.35 -49.91
C HIS A 229 -7.06 49.81 -49.53
N PHE A 230 -6.59 50.07 -48.31
CA PHE A 230 -6.23 51.41 -47.87
C PHE A 230 -5.10 52.03 -48.72
N SER A 231 -4.06 51.27 -49.04
CA SER A 231 -2.95 51.73 -49.88
C SER A 231 -3.38 52.06 -51.32
N GLY A 232 -4.37 51.35 -51.86
CA GLY A 232 -4.90 51.59 -53.20
C GLY A 232 -5.70 52.89 -53.35
N TYR A 233 -6.37 53.35 -52.29
CA TYR A 233 -7.08 54.64 -52.30
C TYR A 233 -6.13 55.84 -52.14
N GLY A 234 -5.01 55.67 -51.42
CA GLY A 234 -4.02 56.72 -51.22
C GLY A 234 -3.24 57.11 -52.49
N SER A 235 -3.07 56.20 -53.44
CA SER A 235 -2.39 56.45 -54.72
C SER A 235 -3.27 57.12 -55.77
N THR A 236 -4.58 57.21 -55.55
CA THR A 236 -5.53 57.88 -56.47
C THR A 236 -5.83 59.35 -56.12
N LEU A 237 -5.30 59.85 -54.99
CA LEU A 237 -5.56 61.21 -54.47
C LEU A 237 -4.34 62.15 -54.54
N GLY A 238 -3.28 61.78 -55.27
CA GLY A 238 -2.06 62.59 -55.47
C GLY A 238 -1.87 63.05 -56.90
#